data_AF-A0A7Y4SNL6-F1
#
_entry.id   AF-A0A7Y4SNL6-F1
#
_cell.length_a   1.000
_cell.length_b   1.000
_cell.length_c   1.000
_cell.angle_alpha   90.00
_cell.angle_beta   90.00
_cell.angle_gamma   90.00
#
_symmetry.space_group_name_H-M   'P 1'
#
loop_
_entity.id
_entity.type
_entity.pdbx_description
1 polymer ?
#
loop_
_entity_poly.entity_id
_entity_poly.type
_entity_poly.pdbx_seq_one_letter_code
_entity_poly.pdbx_strand_id
1 'polypeptide(L)'
;MAGLVPSTASDHRDPEALHVRAAELQSILETRLADVDRLGSELAMFTMSYRQRVGLLYEQLDELEREIAEAEHDVRAAREGGSASADRPPPARPEPLPRFTTDAVRKLFRDVAKAIHPDLAGDELARHRRHMLMVEANRAYAVGDEERLRAILEAWGRRLEPVQGEDSNATARIARRIQQLEEQITVADSELAALHDSPMWKLKAMVDEASGRGRDLVRDMVGRLKRDILVAHNRLDAIRSIR
;
A
#
# COMPACT_ATOMS: atom_id res chain seq x y z
N MET A 1 -9.17 26.75 -58.84
CA MET A 1 -7.95 27.13 -58.10
C MET A 1 -8.04 26.50 -56.72
N ALA A 2 -7.20 25.49 -56.47
CA ALA A 2 -7.18 24.75 -55.21
C ALA A 2 -6.49 25.60 -54.13
N GLY A 3 -7.21 25.92 -53.06
CA GLY A 3 -6.66 26.53 -51.86
C GLY A 3 -5.93 25.47 -51.05
N LEU A 4 -4.59 25.52 -51.05
CA LEU A 4 -3.77 24.80 -50.09
C LEU A 4 -3.97 25.42 -48.71
N VAL A 5 -4.59 24.67 -47.80
CA VAL A 5 -4.51 24.92 -46.37
C VAL A 5 -3.14 24.41 -45.89
N PRO A 6 -2.27 25.24 -45.27
CA PRO A 6 -1.00 24.74 -44.77
C PRO A 6 -1.24 23.93 -43.50
N SER A 7 -1.07 22.62 -43.68
CA SER A 7 -0.55 21.59 -42.77
C SER A 7 -0.13 22.06 -41.36
N THR A 8 -0.80 21.52 -40.35
CA THR A 8 -0.51 21.56 -38.90
C THR A 8 0.77 20.82 -38.49
N ALA A 9 1.74 20.70 -39.40
CA ALA A 9 2.96 19.91 -39.20
C ALA A 9 4.18 20.73 -38.73
N SER A 10 4.04 22.04 -38.54
CA SER A 10 5.14 22.93 -38.13
C SER A 10 5.34 23.06 -36.62
N ASP A 11 4.39 22.60 -35.80
CA ASP A 11 4.39 22.85 -34.35
C ASP A 11 5.46 22.05 -33.58
N HIS A 12 6.03 21.01 -34.21
CA HIS A 12 7.04 20.14 -33.57
C HIS A 12 8.49 20.56 -33.86
N ARG A 13 8.71 21.70 -34.54
CA ARG A 13 10.06 22.22 -34.84
C ARG A 13 10.40 23.53 -34.14
N ASP A 14 9.43 24.20 -33.52
CA ASP A 14 9.69 25.44 -32.79
C ASP A 14 10.23 25.12 -31.37
N PRO A 15 11.50 25.43 -31.06
CA PRO A 15 12.05 25.17 -29.74
C PRO A 15 11.33 25.95 -28.63
N GLU A 16 10.76 27.12 -28.91
CA GLU A 16 10.04 27.92 -27.91
C GLU A 16 8.71 27.25 -27.52
N ALA A 17 7.95 26.76 -28.51
CA ALA A 17 6.73 26.00 -28.27
C ALA A 17 6.99 24.71 -27.46
N LEU A 18 8.09 24.00 -27.75
CA LEU A 18 8.48 22.82 -26.97
C LEU A 18 8.86 23.17 -25.52
N HIS A 19 9.51 24.31 -25.29
CA HIS A 19 9.81 24.78 -23.94
C HIS A 19 8.53 25.12 -23.15
N VAL A 20 7.58 25.81 -23.77
CA VAL A 20 6.27 26.12 -23.17
C VAL A 20 5.56 24.82 -22.80
N ARG A 21 5.49 23.86 -23.73
CA ARG A 21 4.86 22.56 -23.49
C ARG A 21 5.51 21.79 -22.35
N ALA A 22 6.85 21.78 -22.28
CA ALA A 22 7.57 21.13 -21.19
C ALA A 22 7.28 21.78 -19.83
N ALA A 23 7.15 23.11 -19.78
CA ALA A 23 6.81 23.83 -18.55
C ALA A 23 5.36 23.55 -18.09
N GLU A 24 4.41 23.51 -19.02
CA GLU A 24 3.03 23.11 -18.74
C GLU A 24 2.95 21.70 -18.15
N LEU A 25 3.61 20.73 -18.79
CA LEU A 25 3.64 19.35 -18.31
C LEU A 25 4.34 19.22 -16.95
N GLN A 26 5.40 19.99 -16.72
CA GLN A 26 6.07 20.04 -15.41
C GLN A 26 5.09 20.52 -14.32
N SER A 27 4.31 21.58 -14.56
CA SER A 27 3.31 22.07 -13.61
C SER A 27 2.16 21.06 -13.37
N ILE A 28 1.72 20.36 -14.41
CA ILE A 28 0.74 19.28 -14.29
C ILE A 28 1.30 18.16 -13.41
N LEU A 29 2.54 17.73 -13.66
CA LEU A 29 3.19 16.70 -12.87
C LEU A 29 3.32 17.11 -11.40
N GLU A 30 3.76 18.33 -11.12
CA GLU A 30 3.86 18.84 -9.74
C GLU A 30 2.51 18.81 -9.02
N THR A 31 1.44 19.19 -9.71
CA THR A 31 0.08 19.11 -9.16
C THR A 31 -0.31 17.66 -8.85
N ARG A 32 -0.06 16.73 -9.79
CA ARG A 32 -0.39 15.31 -9.60
C ARG A 32 0.40 14.65 -8.48
N LEU A 33 1.70 14.95 -8.37
CA LEU A 33 2.53 14.44 -7.28
C LEU A 33 2.05 14.97 -5.92
N ALA A 34 1.69 16.25 -5.84
CA ALA A 34 1.12 16.83 -4.62
C ALA A 34 -0.22 16.15 -4.24
N ASP A 35 -1.06 15.81 -5.22
CA ASP A 35 -2.29 15.06 -4.99
C ASP A 35 -2.01 13.64 -4.48
N VAL A 36 -1.02 12.93 -5.05
CA VAL A 36 -0.62 11.58 -4.60
C VAL A 36 -0.18 11.64 -3.14
N ASP A 37 0.71 12.58 -2.80
CA ASP A 37 1.24 12.73 -1.45
C ASP A 37 0.14 13.06 -0.44
N ARG A 38 -0.75 13.98 -0.81
CA ARG A 38 -1.88 14.40 0.03
C ARG A 38 -2.83 13.23 0.28
N LEU A 39 -3.31 12.58 -0.79
CA LEU A 39 -4.25 11.44 -0.66
C LEU A 39 -3.62 10.26 0.08
N GLY A 40 -2.35 9.96 -0.21
CA GLY A 40 -1.61 8.91 0.47
C GLY A 40 -1.49 9.18 1.97
N SER A 41 -1.17 10.42 2.35
CA SER A 41 -1.07 10.83 3.76
C SER A 41 -2.42 10.79 4.48
N GLU A 42 -3.48 11.32 3.86
CA GLU A 42 -4.84 11.25 4.40
C GLU A 42 -5.29 9.81 4.64
N LEU A 43 -5.04 8.92 3.66
CA LEU A 43 -5.39 7.52 3.76
C LEU A 43 -4.57 6.80 4.84
N ALA A 44 -3.28 7.09 4.96
CA ALA A 44 -2.41 6.52 5.99
C ALA A 44 -2.89 6.91 7.40
N MET A 45 -3.19 8.20 7.62
CA MET A 45 -3.73 8.67 8.90
C MET A 45 -5.06 8.01 9.26
N PHE A 46 -5.97 7.89 8.28
CA PHE A 46 -7.24 7.19 8.47
C PHE A 46 -7.02 5.72 8.82
N THR A 47 -6.12 5.04 8.10
CA THR A 47 -5.77 3.62 8.33
C THR A 47 -5.27 3.40 9.75
N MET A 48 -4.34 4.23 10.22
CA MET A 48 -3.78 4.13 11.57
C MET A 48 -4.86 4.34 12.63
N SER A 49 -5.67 5.39 12.49
CA SER A 49 -6.77 5.69 13.42
C SER A 49 -7.82 4.59 13.44
N TYR A 50 -8.21 4.07 12.27
CA TYR A 50 -9.18 2.98 12.16
C TYR A 50 -8.65 1.70 12.78
N ARG A 51 -7.39 1.31 12.51
CA ARG A 51 -6.76 0.13 13.12
C ARG A 51 -6.71 0.24 14.65
N GLN A 52 -6.31 1.40 15.17
CA GLN A 52 -6.23 1.62 16.62
C GLN A 52 -7.60 1.53 17.30
N ARG A 53 -8.65 2.06 16.66
CA ARG A 53 -10.00 2.12 17.25
C ARG A 53 -10.80 0.83 17.06
N VAL A 54 -10.69 0.22 15.89
CA VAL A 54 -11.55 -0.90 15.46
C VAL A 54 -10.75 -2.19 15.32
N GLY A 55 -9.56 -2.13 14.72
CA GLY A 55 -8.71 -3.31 14.48
C GLY A 55 -8.34 -4.05 15.77
N LEU A 56 -7.93 -3.32 16.81
CA LEU A 56 -7.61 -3.93 18.11
C LEU A 56 -8.81 -4.62 18.77
N LEU A 57 -10.04 -4.17 18.49
CA LEU A 57 -11.25 -4.80 19.03
C LEU A 57 -11.60 -6.09 18.27
N TYR A 58 -11.39 -6.13 16.95
CA TYR A 58 -11.50 -7.38 16.19
C TYR A 58 -10.47 -8.41 16.65
N GLU A 59 -9.21 -8.01 16.82
CA GLU A 59 -8.16 -8.91 17.34
C GLU A 59 -8.52 -9.48 18.73
N GLN A 60 -9.11 -8.67 19.61
CA GLN A 60 -9.61 -9.13 20.91
C GLN A 60 -10.80 -10.10 20.79
N LEU A 61 -11.73 -9.82 19.89
CA LEU A 61 -12.89 -10.67 19.67
C LEU A 61 -12.47 -12.03 19.10
N ASP A 62 -11.61 -12.04 18.09
CA ASP A 62 -11.08 -13.27 17.47
C ASP A 62 -10.35 -14.16 18.49
N GLU A 63 -9.58 -13.54 19.39
CA GLU A 63 -8.91 -14.27 20.48
C GLU A 63 -9.92 -14.88 21.45
N LEU A 64 -10.95 -14.14 21.87
CA LEU A 64 -12.01 -14.66 22.73
C LEU A 64 -12.79 -15.79 22.05
N GLU A 65 -13.11 -15.67 20.76
CA GLU A 65 -13.78 -16.73 20.00
C GLU A 65 -12.94 -18.01 19.94
N ARG A 66 -11.62 -17.86 19.78
CA ARG A 66 -10.68 -18.99 19.85
C ARG A 66 -10.68 -19.65 21.22
N GLU A 67 -10.61 -18.87 22.31
CA GLU A 67 -10.66 -19.38 23.68
C GLU A 67 -11.99 -20.10 23.98
N ILE A 68 -13.12 -19.58 23.48
CA ILE A 68 -14.44 -20.21 23.60
C ILE A 68 -14.44 -21.56 22.88
N ALA A 69 -13.96 -21.62 21.64
CA ALA A 69 -13.92 -22.85 20.87
C ALA A 69 -13.09 -23.95 21.56
N GLU A 70 -11.96 -23.57 22.16
CA GLU A 70 -11.11 -24.47 22.95
C GLU A 70 -11.84 -24.96 24.21
N ALA A 71 -12.44 -24.05 24.99
CA ALA A 71 -13.18 -24.41 26.20
C ALA A 71 -14.38 -25.34 25.91
N GLU A 72 -15.11 -25.10 24.81
CA GLU A 72 -16.21 -25.96 24.38
C GLU A 72 -15.74 -27.34 23.92
N HIS A 73 -14.56 -27.42 23.30
CA HIS A 73 -13.94 -28.69 22.95
C HIS A 73 -13.58 -29.49 24.21
N ASP A 74 -12.96 -28.85 25.21
CA ASP A 74 -12.58 -29.47 26.48
C ASP A 74 -13.79 -30.02 27.24
N VAL A 75 -14.88 -29.25 27.34
CA VAL A 75 -16.11 -29.70 28.00
C VAL A 75 -16.73 -30.90 27.28
N ARG A 76 -16.70 -30.93 25.95
CA ARG A 76 -17.16 -32.09 25.16
C ARG A 76 -16.29 -33.32 25.44
N ALA A 77 -14.97 -33.17 25.39
CA ALA A 77 -14.03 -34.26 25.66
C ALA A 77 -14.18 -34.85 27.08
N ALA A 78 -14.44 -34.00 28.09
CA ALA A 78 -14.70 -34.45 29.46
C ALA A 78 -16.02 -35.23 29.59
N ARG A 79 -17.08 -34.80 28.89
CA ARG A 79 -18.40 -35.47 28.90
C ARG A 79 -18.41 -36.80 28.15
N GLU A 80 -17.60 -36.93 27.11
CA GLU A 80 -17.47 -38.15 26.32
C GLU A 80 -16.59 -39.23 26.97
N GLY A 81 -16.18 -39.03 28.23
CA GLY A 81 -15.64 -40.09 29.08
C GLY A 81 -14.33 -40.69 28.57
N GLY A 82 -13.28 -39.88 28.43
CA GLY A 82 -11.88 -40.33 28.51
C GLY A 82 -11.44 -41.52 27.66
N SER A 83 -12.08 -41.79 26.51
CA SER A 83 -11.64 -42.85 25.60
C SER A 83 -11.94 -42.53 24.15
N ALA A 84 -11.15 -41.61 23.59
CA ALA A 84 -10.84 -41.60 22.16
C ALA A 84 -9.34 -41.31 22.00
N SER A 85 -8.58 -42.40 22.01
CA SER A 85 -7.36 -42.61 21.21
C SER A 85 -6.30 -41.50 21.23
N ALA A 86 -5.25 -41.75 21.98
CA ALA A 86 -3.95 -41.06 21.96
C ALA A 86 -3.16 -41.26 20.65
N ASP A 87 -3.80 -41.11 19.49
CA ASP A 87 -3.13 -41.16 18.17
C ASP A 87 -3.73 -40.17 17.15
N ARG A 88 -4.36 -39.09 17.64
CA ARG A 88 -4.70 -37.98 16.75
C ARG A 88 -3.49 -37.05 16.69
N PRO A 89 -2.96 -36.73 15.49
CA PRO A 89 -1.89 -35.73 15.38
C PRO A 89 -2.36 -34.45 16.08
N PRO A 90 -1.46 -33.71 16.75
CA PRO A 90 -1.83 -32.50 17.47
C PRO A 90 -2.70 -31.65 16.55
N PRO A 91 -3.81 -31.05 17.04
CA PRO A 91 -4.57 -30.11 16.23
C PRO A 91 -3.56 -29.14 15.65
N ALA A 92 -3.53 -29.04 14.32
CA ALA A 92 -2.64 -28.12 13.63
C ALA A 92 -2.77 -26.80 14.36
N ARG A 93 -1.67 -26.32 14.96
CA ARG A 93 -1.64 -24.99 15.55
C ARG A 93 -2.32 -24.09 14.51
N PRO A 94 -3.37 -23.32 14.85
CA PRO A 94 -3.80 -22.29 13.92
C PRO A 94 -2.53 -21.51 13.62
N GLU A 95 -2.14 -21.50 12.35
CA GLU A 95 -0.96 -20.77 11.93
C GLU A 95 -1.09 -19.39 12.58
N PRO A 96 -0.02 -18.90 13.24
CA PRO A 96 -0.08 -17.58 13.85
C PRO A 96 -0.65 -16.65 12.79
N LEU A 97 -1.73 -15.92 13.14
CA LEU A 97 -2.32 -14.88 12.29
C LEU A 97 -1.19 -14.18 11.54
N PRO A 98 -1.27 -14.05 10.20
CA PRO A 98 -0.13 -13.81 9.36
C PRO A 98 0.72 -12.68 9.93
N ARG A 99 1.89 -13.05 10.46
CA ARG A 99 2.99 -12.11 10.61
C ARG A 99 3.33 -11.71 9.19
N PHE A 100 2.94 -10.51 8.77
CA PHE A 100 2.96 -10.08 7.37
C PHE A 100 4.34 -10.14 6.66
N THR A 101 5.40 -10.67 7.26
CA THR A 101 6.70 -10.92 6.59
C THR A 101 7.47 -12.09 7.23
N THR A 102 8.07 -12.97 6.42
CA THR A 102 9.01 -14.03 6.85
C THR A 102 10.39 -13.46 7.23
N ASP A 103 11.24 -14.22 7.95
CA ASP A 103 12.62 -13.79 8.27
C ASP A 103 13.48 -13.54 7.02
N ALA A 104 13.17 -14.22 5.91
CA ALA A 104 13.78 -14.00 4.60
C ALA A 104 13.41 -12.63 4.02
N VAL A 105 12.12 -12.25 4.06
CA VAL A 105 11.63 -10.93 3.63
C VAL A 105 12.27 -9.81 4.45
N ARG A 106 12.43 -9.99 5.76
CA ARG A 106 13.08 -8.98 6.62
C ARG A 106 14.56 -8.80 6.29
N LYS A 107 15.27 -9.87 5.92
CA LYS A 107 16.66 -9.80 5.47
C LYS A 107 16.76 -9.11 4.12
N LEU A 108 15.92 -9.52 3.16
CA LEU A 108 15.89 -8.97 1.83
C LEU A 108 15.54 -7.47 1.81
N PHE A 109 14.58 -7.04 2.63
CA PHE A 109 14.24 -5.63 2.78
C PHE A 109 15.41 -4.80 3.32
N ARG A 110 16.20 -5.31 4.27
CA ARG A 110 17.42 -4.62 4.76
C ARG A 110 18.46 -4.47 3.66
N ASP A 111 18.63 -5.49 2.83
CA ASP A 111 19.59 -5.47 1.71
C ASP A 111 19.14 -4.48 0.61
N VAL A 112 17.83 -4.43 0.31
CA VAL A 112 17.21 -3.45 -0.59
C VAL A 112 17.38 -2.03 -0.06
N ALA A 113 16.98 -1.77 1.19
CA ALA A 113 17.07 -0.45 1.81
C ALA A 113 18.50 0.09 1.85
N LYS A 114 19.50 -0.78 2.07
CA LYS A 114 20.93 -0.41 2.03
C LYS A 114 21.41 -0.04 0.62
N ALA A 115 20.84 -0.65 -0.42
CA ALA A 115 21.22 -0.38 -1.82
C ALA A 115 20.57 0.89 -2.39
N ILE A 116 19.33 1.19 -1.98
CA ILE A 116 18.52 2.28 -2.56
C ILE A 116 18.32 3.46 -1.61
N HIS A 117 19.07 3.55 -0.50
CA HIS A 117 18.88 4.62 0.47
C HIS A 117 19.10 6.01 -0.16
N PRO A 118 18.18 6.98 0.02
CA PRO A 118 18.31 8.32 -0.58
C PRO A 118 19.58 9.07 -0.16
N ASP A 119 20.12 8.81 1.04
CA ASP A 119 21.39 9.39 1.52
C ASP A 119 22.63 8.97 0.72
N LEU A 120 22.54 7.92 -0.10
CA LEU A 120 23.62 7.47 -0.99
C LEU A 120 23.60 8.21 -2.35
N ALA A 121 22.76 9.22 -2.52
CA ALA A 121 22.66 10.00 -3.75
C ALA A 121 23.63 11.18 -3.79
N GLY A 122 24.38 11.31 -4.88
CA GLY A 122 25.26 12.47 -5.13
C GLY A 122 24.58 13.67 -5.80
N ASP A 123 23.33 13.52 -6.26
CA ASP A 123 22.54 14.58 -6.89
C ASP A 123 21.06 14.48 -6.49
N GLU A 124 20.34 15.60 -6.60
CA GLU A 124 18.94 15.76 -6.17
C GLU A 124 17.98 14.85 -6.94
N LEU A 125 18.26 14.61 -8.22
CA LEU A 125 17.47 13.75 -9.11
C LEU A 125 17.66 12.27 -8.74
N ALA A 126 18.86 11.88 -8.34
CA ALA A 126 19.22 10.57 -7.87
C ALA A 126 18.71 10.31 -6.45
N ARG A 127 18.58 11.35 -5.62
CA ARG A 127 17.94 11.32 -4.30
C ARG A 127 16.46 11.05 -4.44
N HIS A 128 15.79 11.77 -5.34
CA HIS A 128 14.37 11.58 -5.64
C HIS A 128 14.08 10.18 -6.22
N ARG A 129 14.88 9.70 -7.19
CA ARG A 129 14.75 8.34 -7.74
C ARG A 129 14.89 7.26 -6.65
N ARG A 130 15.86 7.42 -5.75
CA ARG A 130 16.08 6.50 -4.62
C ARG A 130 14.96 6.57 -3.59
N HIS A 131 14.42 7.76 -3.33
CA HIS A 131 13.25 7.93 -2.49
C HIS A 131 12.02 7.19 -3.03
N MET A 132 11.74 7.32 -4.33
CA MET A 132 10.63 6.60 -4.99
C MET A 132 10.80 5.07 -4.89
N LEU A 133 12.01 4.57 -5.14
CA LEU A 133 12.31 3.15 -4.99
C LEU A 133 12.19 2.68 -3.53
N MET A 134 12.56 3.52 -2.56
CA MET A 134 12.40 3.23 -1.14
C MET A 134 10.91 3.14 -0.76
N VAL A 135 10.07 4.04 -1.27
CA VAL A 135 8.62 3.98 -1.07
C VAL A 135 8.05 2.67 -1.63
N GLU A 136 8.49 2.25 -2.82
CA GLU A 136 8.08 0.99 -3.43
C GLU A 136 8.55 -0.23 -2.61
N ALA A 137 9.80 -0.22 -2.13
CA ALA A 137 10.32 -1.28 -1.26
C ALA A 137 9.58 -1.35 0.08
N ASN A 138 9.19 -0.21 0.65
CA ASN A 138 8.37 -0.15 1.87
C ASN A 138 6.97 -0.72 1.63
N ARG A 139 6.35 -0.44 0.47
CA ARG A 139 5.05 -1.04 0.07
C ARG A 139 5.17 -2.56 -0.07
N ALA A 140 6.19 -3.06 -0.76
CA ALA A 140 6.43 -4.50 -0.91
C ALA A 140 6.70 -5.20 0.43
N TYR A 141 7.44 -4.55 1.32
CA TYR A 141 7.69 -5.03 2.67
C TYR A 141 6.41 -5.09 3.53
N ALA A 142 5.52 -4.09 3.43
CA ALA A 142 4.29 -4.04 4.21
C ALA A 142 3.31 -5.20 3.91
N VAL A 143 3.37 -5.76 2.70
CA VAL A 143 2.53 -6.89 2.26
C VAL A 143 3.27 -8.23 2.22
N GLY A 144 4.56 -8.26 2.55
CA GLY A 144 5.37 -9.48 2.56
C GLY A 144 5.78 -10.00 1.18
N ASP A 145 5.78 -9.15 0.16
CA ASP A 145 6.06 -9.53 -1.23
C ASP A 145 7.57 -9.64 -1.48
N GLU A 146 8.09 -10.85 -1.25
CA GLU A 146 9.50 -11.19 -1.41
C GLU A 146 9.97 -11.11 -2.87
N GLU A 147 9.10 -11.46 -3.81
CA GLU A 147 9.43 -11.45 -5.23
C GLU A 147 9.62 -10.02 -5.72
N ARG A 148 8.75 -9.11 -5.28
CA ARG A 148 8.86 -7.68 -5.59
C ARG A 148 10.12 -7.05 -5.00
N LEU A 149 10.48 -7.39 -3.76
CA LEU A 149 11.73 -6.92 -3.16
C LEU A 149 12.98 -7.40 -3.93
N ARG A 150 12.99 -8.64 -4.44
CA ARG A 150 14.09 -9.13 -5.32
C ARG A 150 14.10 -8.40 -6.66
N ALA A 151 12.94 -8.17 -7.26
CA ALA A 151 12.83 -7.47 -8.53
C ALA A 151 13.36 -6.03 -8.44
N ILE A 152 13.09 -5.32 -7.34
CA ILE A 152 13.64 -3.98 -7.08
C ILE A 152 15.17 -4.02 -7.00
N LEU A 153 15.73 -5.02 -6.30
CA LEU A 153 17.18 -5.19 -6.16
C LEU A 153 17.87 -5.52 -7.50
N GLU A 154 17.28 -6.41 -8.30
CA GLU A 154 17.82 -6.78 -9.61
C GLU A 154 17.70 -5.65 -10.64
N ALA A 155 16.55 -4.96 -10.67
CA ALA A 155 16.34 -3.82 -11.56
C ALA A 155 17.31 -2.68 -11.23
N TRP A 156 17.67 -2.52 -9.96
CA TRP A 156 18.72 -1.59 -9.53
C TRP A 156 20.11 -2.02 -10.03
N GLY A 157 20.47 -3.31 -9.89
CA GLY A 157 21.76 -3.84 -10.33
C GLY A 157 21.99 -3.76 -11.85
N ARG A 158 20.94 -3.83 -12.67
CA ARG A 158 21.03 -3.77 -14.14
C ARG A 158 21.01 -2.34 -14.72
N ARG A 159 20.74 -1.30 -13.92
CA ARG A 159 20.48 0.07 -14.41
C ARG A 159 21.72 0.97 -14.48
N LEU A 160 22.92 0.48 -14.15
CA LEU A 160 24.15 1.24 -14.25
C LEU A 160 24.84 1.07 -15.62
N GLU A 161 24.21 1.59 -16.68
CA GLU A 161 24.95 1.94 -17.90
C GLU A 161 24.17 2.95 -18.75
N PRO A 162 24.34 4.25 -18.50
CA PRO A 162 24.02 5.25 -19.50
C PRO A 162 25.20 5.33 -20.47
N VAL A 163 25.06 4.70 -21.63
CA VAL A 163 25.85 5.09 -22.81
C VAL A 163 25.40 6.49 -23.20
N GLN A 164 26.21 7.48 -22.82
CA GLN A 164 26.10 8.86 -23.25
C GLN A 164 26.41 8.89 -24.76
N GLY A 165 25.36 9.01 -25.58
CA GLY A 165 25.50 9.44 -26.96
C GLY A 165 25.57 10.97 -26.98
N GLU A 166 26.77 11.50 -27.17
CA GLU A 166 27.03 12.90 -27.50
C GLU A 166 26.25 13.33 -28.76
N ASP A 167 25.88 14.60 -28.78
CA ASP A 167 25.30 15.36 -29.90
C ASP A 167 23.88 14.98 -30.38
N SER A 168 22.89 15.21 -29.52
CA SER A 168 21.50 15.40 -29.96
C SER A 168 21.11 16.87 -29.80
N ASN A 169 20.70 17.49 -30.92
CA ASN A 169 20.11 18.82 -31.05
C ASN A 169 19.30 19.23 -29.80
N ALA A 170 19.42 20.48 -29.33
CA ALA A 170 18.69 21.02 -28.18
C ALA A 170 17.17 20.69 -28.23
N THR A 171 16.56 20.74 -29.43
CA THR A 171 15.17 20.32 -29.68
C THR A 171 14.92 18.86 -29.31
N ALA A 172 15.83 17.94 -29.65
CA ALA A 172 15.74 16.52 -29.33
C ALA A 172 15.91 16.24 -27.82
N ARG A 173 16.62 17.10 -27.08
CA ARG A 173 16.67 17.01 -25.60
C ARG A 173 15.33 17.40 -24.99
N ILE A 174 14.71 18.50 -25.46
CA ILE A 174 13.43 18.97 -24.93
C ILE A 174 12.31 17.98 -25.28
N ALA A 175 12.29 17.44 -26.50
CA ALA A 175 11.33 16.41 -26.90
C ALA A 175 11.42 15.16 -26.01
N ARG A 176 12.64 14.69 -25.69
CA ARG A 176 12.84 13.58 -24.73
C ARG A 176 12.37 13.94 -23.32
N ARG A 177 12.53 15.20 -22.89
CA ARG A 177 12.03 15.65 -21.59
C ARG A 177 10.50 15.68 -21.55
N ILE A 178 9.85 16.15 -22.60
CA ILE A 178 8.38 16.13 -22.75
C ILE A 178 7.87 14.68 -22.61
N GLN A 179 8.45 13.74 -23.36
CA GLN A 179 8.07 12.33 -23.27
C GLN A 179 8.23 11.78 -21.84
N GLN A 180 9.34 12.07 -21.17
CA GLN A 180 9.56 11.66 -19.78
C GLN A 180 8.53 12.26 -18.81
N LEU A 181 8.12 13.51 -19.02
CA LEU A 181 7.09 14.16 -18.20
C LEU A 181 5.73 13.52 -18.41
N GLU A 182 5.34 13.23 -19.65
CA GLU A 182 4.08 12.56 -19.99
C GLU A 182 4.02 11.15 -19.37
N GLU A 183 5.11 10.40 -19.44
CA GLU A 183 5.25 9.09 -18.79
C GLU A 183 5.09 9.21 -17.26
N GLN A 184 5.74 10.21 -16.62
CA GLN A 184 5.63 10.43 -15.17
C GLN A 184 4.23 10.85 -14.74
N ILE A 185 3.55 11.70 -15.52
CA ILE A 185 2.15 12.09 -15.26
C ILE A 185 1.25 10.86 -15.32
N THR A 186 1.44 10.01 -16.34
CA THR A 186 0.66 8.77 -16.49
C THR A 186 0.84 7.84 -15.28
N VAL A 187 2.07 7.70 -14.79
CA VAL A 187 2.35 6.94 -13.56
C VAL A 187 1.64 7.56 -12.36
N ALA A 188 1.76 8.88 -12.15
CA ALA A 188 1.12 9.56 -11.03
C ALA A 188 -0.42 9.44 -11.08
N ASP A 189 -1.03 9.58 -12.26
CA ASP A 189 -2.46 9.37 -12.47
C ASP A 189 -2.87 7.92 -12.13
N SER A 190 -2.06 6.93 -12.52
CA SER A 190 -2.30 5.53 -12.15
C SER A 190 -2.21 5.29 -10.64
N GLU A 191 -1.29 5.96 -9.94
CA GLU A 191 -1.15 5.87 -8.49
C GLU A 191 -2.35 6.49 -7.77
N LEU A 192 -2.84 7.64 -8.24
CA LEU A 192 -4.06 8.26 -7.74
C LEU A 192 -5.27 7.33 -7.90
N ALA A 193 -5.43 6.73 -9.08
CA ALA A 193 -6.50 5.78 -9.34
C ALA A 193 -6.41 4.56 -8.40
N ALA A 194 -5.21 4.00 -8.22
CA ALA A 194 -4.99 2.87 -7.32
C ALA A 194 -5.28 3.21 -5.85
N LEU A 195 -4.93 4.42 -5.40
CA LEU A 195 -5.29 4.91 -4.06
C LEU A 195 -6.81 4.98 -3.90
N HIS A 196 -7.52 5.54 -4.89
CA HIS A 196 -8.99 5.64 -4.88
C HIS A 196 -9.69 4.27 -4.91
N ASP A 197 -9.14 3.31 -5.66
CA ASP A 197 -9.72 1.96 -5.77
C ASP A 197 -9.45 1.08 -4.55
N SER A 198 -8.52 1.49 -3.68
CA SER A 198 -8.15 0.75 -2.49
C SER A 198 -9.36 0.53 -1.55
N PRO A 199 -9.47 -0.64 -0.89
CA PRO A 199 -10.56 -0.92 0.05
C PRO A 199 -10.65 0.10 1.19
N MET A 200 -9.49 0.57 1.67
CA MET A 200 -9.41 1.54 2.75
C MET A 200 -9.91 2.92 2.32
N TRP A 201 -9.67 3.31 1.06
CA TRP A 201 -10.25 4.55 0.53
C TRP A 201 -11.77 4.46 0.44
N LYS A 202 -12.31 3.34 -0.04
CA LYS A 202 -13.77 3.10 -0.08
C LYS A 202 -14.38 3.17 1.32
N LEU A 203 -13.72 2.58 2.32
CA LEU A 203 -14.14 2.68 3.72
C LEU A 203 -14.09 4.12 4.24
N LYS A 204 -13.01 4.86 3.98
CA LYS A 204 -12.89 6.27 4.33
C LYS A 204 -14.03 7.09 3.71
N ALA A 205 -14.31 6.89 2.41
CA ALA A 205 -15.40 7.56 1.71
C ALA A 205 -16.77 7.28 2.35
N MET A 206 -17.04 6.04 2.74
CA MET A 206 -18.27 5.69 3.46
C MET A 206 -18.36 6.37 4.84
N VAL A 207 -17.25 6.44 5.58
CA VAL A 207 -17.18 7.12 6.88
C VAL A 207 -17.41 8.62 6.72
N ASP A 208 -16.76 9.25 5.74
CA ASP A 208 -16.89 10.68 5.45
C ASP A 208 -18.33 11.01 5.01
N GLU A 209 -18.95 10.18 4.16
CA GLU A 209 -20.33 10.35 3.71
C GLU A 209 -21.33 10.21 4.88
N ALA A 210 -21.11 9.29 5.80
CA ALA A 210 -21.94 9.17 6.99
C ALA A 210 -21.75 10.34 7.96
N SER A 211 -20.52 10.82 8.11
CA SER A 211 -20.19 12.02 8.89
C SER A 211 -20.89 13.26 8.33
N GLY A 212 -20.93 13.42 7.00
CA GLY A 212 -21.69 14.47 6.33
C GLY A 212 -23.20 14.41 6.58
N ARG A 213 -23.74 13.24 6.93
CA ARG A 213 -25.13 13.03 7.38
C ARG A 213 -25.29 13.10 8.91
N GLY A 214 -24.26 13.54 9.65
CA GLY A 214 -24.27 13.64 11.11
C GLY A 214 -24.13 12.32 11.87
N ARG A 215 -23.65 11.25 11.22
CA ARG A 215 -23.45 9.92 11.85
C ARG A 215 -21.97 9.56 11.97
N ASP A 216 -21.56 8.98 13.10
CA ASP A 216 -20.19 8.50 13.32
C ASP A 216 -20.14 6.97 13.19
N LEU A 217 -19.93 6.48 11.96
CA LEU A 217 -19.88 5.04 11.67
C LEU A 217 -18.80 4.30 12.47
N VAL A 218 -17.63 4.92 12.65
CA VAL A 218 -16.52 4.29 13.38
C VAL A 218 -16.91 4.12 14.85
N ARG A 219 -17.52 5.14 15.47
CA ARG A 219 -18.02 5.03 16.85
C ARG A 219 -19.10 3.96 16.98
N ASP A 220 -20.02 3.88 16.03
CA ASP A 220 -21.07 2.86 16.04
C ASP A 220 -20.49 1.44 15.94
N MET A 221 -19.48 1.25 15.09
CA MET A 221 -18.75 -0.03 14.96
C MET A 221 -18.04 -0.40 16.26
N VAL A 222 -17.29 0.53 16.85
CA VAL A 222 -16.63 0.31 18.16
C VAL A 222 -17.66 -0.07 19.22
N GLY A 223 -18.81 0.61 19.26
CA GLY A 223 -19.88 0.31 20.21
C GLY A 223 -20.53 -1.06 20.01
N ARG A 224 -20.62 -1.56 18.77
CA ARG A 224 -21.04 -2.94 18.50
C ARG A 224 -19.99 -3.94 18.96
N LEU A 225 -18.74 -3.78 18.53
CA LEU A 225 -17.64 -4.69 18.88
C LEU A 225 -17.43 -4.82 20.39
N LYS A 226 -17.50 -3.71 21.14
CA LYS A 226 -17.41 -3.76 22.61
C LYS A 226 -18.52 -4.60 23.24
N ARG A 227 -19.74 -4.56 22.69
CA ARG A 227 -20.85 -5.41 23.15
C ARG A 227 -20.60 -6.87 22.80
N ASP A 228 -20.13 -7.14 21.59
CA ASP A 228 -19.83 -8.51 21.15
C ASP A 228 -18.72 -9.14 22.00
N ILE A 229 -17.65 -8.38 22.28
CA ILE A 229 -16.56 -8.77 23.20
C ILE A 229 -17.11 -9.09 24.59
N LEU A 230 -17.99 -8.25 25.14
CA LEU A 230 -18.60 -8.50 26.45
C LEU A 230 -19.44 -9.78 26.45
N VAL A 231 -20.22 -10.02 25.39
CA VAL A 231 -21.02 -11.25 25.23
C VAL A 231 -20.10 -12.48 25.13
N ALA A 232 -19.03 -12.39 24.35
CA ALA A 232 -18.04 -13.45 24.21
C ALA A 232 -17.37 -13.77 25.56
N HIS A 233 -16.95 -12.76 26.31
CA HIS A 233 -16.36 -12.93 27.64
C HIS A 233 -17.32 -13.64 28.60
N ASN A 234 -18.57 -13.19 28.68
CA ASN A 234 -19.60 -13.83 29.51
C ASN A 234 -19.84 -15.29 29.12
N ARG A 235 -19.84 -15.60 27.82
CA ARG A 235 -19.97 -16.98 27.31
C ARG A 235 -18.78 -17.84 27.75
N LEU A 236 -17.57 -17.33 27.59
CA LEU A 236 -16.34 -18.03 27.99
C LEU A 236 -16.33 -18.33 29.48
N ASP A 237 -16.68 -17.35 30.31
CA ASP A 237 -16.77 -17.52 31.77
C ASP A 237 -17.83 -18.55 32.16
N ALA A 238 -19.00 -18.54 31.50
CA ALA A 238 -20.03 -19.54 31.73
C ALA A 238 -19.52 -20.96 31.41
N ILE A 239 -18.80 -21.15 30.30
CA ILE A 239 -18.22 -22.46 29.95
C ILE A 239 -17.17 -22.89 30.99
N ARG A 240 -16.29 -21.97 31.39
CA ARG A 240 -15.25 -22.23 32.40
C ARG A 240 -15.86 -22.56 33.77
N SER A 241 -17.01 -21.99 34.12
CA SER A 241 -17.71 -22.27 35.39
C SER A 241 -18.36 -23.65 35.47
N ILE A 242 -18.50 -24.36 34.34
CA ILE A 242 -19.08 -25.71 34.26
C ILE A 242 -18.02 -26.81 34.47
N ARG A 243 -16.74 -26.46 34.36
CA ARG A 243 -15.58 -27.34 34.58
C ARG A 243 -15.32 -27.57 36.07
#